data_AF-A0A972XQS6-F1
#
_entry.id   AF-A0A972XQS6-F1
#
_cell.length_a   1.000
_cell.length_b   1.000
_cell.length_c   1.000
_cell.angle_alpha   90.00
_cell.angle_beta   90.00
_cell.angle_gamma   90.00
#
_symmetry.space_group_name_H-M   'P 1'
#
loop_
_entity.id
_entity.type
_entity.pdbx_description
1 polymer ?
#
loop_
_entity_poly.entity_id
_entity_poly.type
_entity_poly.pdbx_seq_one_letter_code
_entity_poly.pdbx_strand_id
1 'polypeptide(L)'
;MGGSWSNQQWLYFYPVFQGFQVSNQKIVFLGTGGTIAGTAASALEHSDYTAAQVGVHALLASLPGWNDGQGAERYVVEQVAQLDSKDMGFDVWVKLAIRVAHFLAQADVQGIVITHGTDTLEETAYFLQALLAPSKPVVLTCAMRPSNALVPDGPQNLLDAVAVASSAGAHGAHGVTVVCAGAIYGAEEVQKIHPYRLNAFSAGDAGPIGFVEQGRLRLLRDWPRGQGLTLGSALADAAWPRVEIVMSYAGADGTVVRALLKAGVKGLVVAATGNGTVHQDLEAALVLAMQQGVKVLRATRCAEGRLLPGANDALPAAPGLTPVKARIALMLALMQGR
;
A
#
# COMPACT_ATOMS: atom_id res chain seq x y z
N MET A 1 -43.47 -40.31 -30.80
CA MET A 1 -43.66 -39.91 -29.39
C MET A 1 -42.37 -39.25 -28.94
N GLY A 2 -42.35 -37.92 -28.91
CA GLY A 2 -41.18 -37.13 -28.52
C GLY A 2 -41.05 -37.06 -27.00
N GLY A 3 -39.84 -37.28 -26.50
CA GLY A 3 -39.46 -37.04 -25.11
C GLY A 3 -38.70 -35.73 -25.00
N SER A 4 -39.26 -34.77 -24.27
CA SER A 4 -38.63 -33.51 -23.92
C SER A 4 -37.55 -33.72 -22.84
N TRP A 5 -36.40 -33.08 -23.01
CA TRP A 5 -35.41 -32.94 -21.96
C TRP A 5 -35.73 -31.64 -21.19
N SER A 6 -36.25 -31.77 -19.97
CA SER A 6 -36.55 -30.62 -19.10
C SER A 6 -35.28 -30.16 -18.38
N ASN A 7 -35.00 -28.86 -18.47
CA ASN A 7 -33.97 -28.12 -17.74
C ASN A 7 -33.93 -28.46 -16.24
N GLN A 8 -32.81 -29.02 -15.78
CA GLN A 8 -32.45 -28.99 -14.35
C GLN A 8 -31.73 -27.67 -14.07
N GLN A 9 -32.44 -26.74 -13.43
CA GLN A 9 -31.84 -25.56 -12.79
C GLN A 9 -31.02 -26.01 -11.58
N TRP A 10 -29.72 -25.78 -11.62
CA TRP A 10 -28.86 -25.85 -10.44
C TRP A 10 -29.20 -24.69 -9.50
N LEU A 11 -30.02 -24.95 -8.49
CA LEU A 11 -30.27 -24.04 -7.39
C LEU A 11 -29.01 -23.98 -6.50
N TYR A 12 -28.13 -23.01 -6.75
CA TYR A 12 -27.13 -22.62 -5.77
C TYR A 12 -27.84 -21.92 -4.61
N PHE A 13 -27.97 -22.61 -3.48
CA PHE A 13 -28.38 -22.01 -2.21
C PHE A 13 -27.24 -21.09 -1.72
N TYR A 14 -27.36 -19.80 -1.99
CA TYR A 14 -26.64 -18.80 -1.21
C TYR A 14 -27.26 -18.74 0.19
N PRO A 15 -26.49 -18.80 1.27
CA PRO A 15 -27.03 -18.56 2.60
C PRO A 15 -27.62 -17.16 2.64
N VAL A 16 -28.92 -17.08 2.94
CA VAL A 16 -29.59 -15.83 3.30
C VAL A 16 -28.92 -15.31 4.57
N PHE A 17 -28.26 -14.15 4.49
CA PHE A 17 -27.71 -13.47 5.66
C PHE A 17 -28.86 -13.21 6.65
N GLN A 18 -28.85 -13.94 7.77
CA GLN A 18 -29.77 -13.68 8.88
C GLN A 18 -29.37 -12.42 9.61
N GLY A 19 -30.25 -11.41 9.59
CA GLY A 19 -30.39 -10.32 10.57
C GLY A 19 -29.09 -9.65 11.05
N PHE A 20 -28.49 -8.79 10.23
CA PHE A 20 -27.60 -7.75 10.77
C PHE A 20 -28.45 -6.71 11.50
N GLN A 21 -28.16 -6.46 12.79
CA GLN A 21 -28.49 -5.16 13.39
C GLN A 21 -27.96 -4.09 12.44
N VAL A 22 -28.80 -3.12 12.07
CA VAL A 22 -28.39 -1.99 11.24
C VAL A 22 -27.39 -1.16 12.05
N SER A 23 -26.12 -1.51 11.92
CA SER A 23 -25.01 -0.74 12.44
C SER A 23 -24.91 0.52 11.59
N ASN A 24 -25.04 1.69 12.22
CA ASN A 24 -24.93 3.00 11.56
C ASN A 24 -23.47 3.35 11.19
N GLN A 25 -22.60 2.35 11.08
CA GLN A 25 -21.16 2.46 10.92
C GLN A 25 -20.78 2.22 9.46
N LYS A 26 -20.14 3.21 8.86
CA LYS A 26 -19.81 3.31 7.45
C LYS A 26 -18.44 2.73 7.13
N ILE A 27 -18.32 2.11 5.96
CA ILE A 27 -17.05 1.80 5.31
C ILE A 27 -16.86 2.77 4.16
N VAL A 28 -15.68 3.39 4.10
CA VAL A 28 -15.34 4.35 3.05
C VAL A 28 -14.45 3.68 2.02
N PHE A 29 -14.77 3.83 0.74
CA PHE A 29 -13.96 3.38 -0.39
C PHE A 29 -13.31 4.56 -1.09
N LEU A 30 -11.98 4.56 -1.16
CA LEU A 30 -11.19 5.57 -1.84
C LEU A 30 -10.51 4.96 -3.07
N GLY A 31 -10.87 5.43 -4.26
CA GLY A 31 -10.27 4.98 -5.52
C GLY A 31 -9.02 5.77 -5.89
N THR A 32 -7.92 5.09 -6.20
CA THR A 32 -6.70 5.74 -6.75
C THR A 32 -6.29 5.24 -8.14
N GLY A 33 -6.89 4.13 -8.61
CA GLY A 33 -6.64 3.55 -9.93
C GLY A 33 -5.95 2.19 -9.85
N GLY A 34 -4.87 2.01 -10.62
CA GLY A 34 -4.13 0.76 -10.71
C GLY A 34 -4.75 -0.32 -11.60
N THR A 35 -4.10 -1.48 -11.63
CA THR A 35 -4.52 -2.67 -12.38
C THR A 35 -5.89 -3.18 -11.97
N ILE A 36 -6.27 -3.06 -10.68
CA ILE A 36 -7.62 -3.41 -10.20
C ILE A 36 -8.72 -2.62 -10.90
N ALA A 37 -8.39 -1.42 -11.36
CA ALA A 37 -9.21 -0.55 -12.17
C ALA A 37 -8.84 -0.58 -13.67
N GLY A 38 -7.92 -1.45 -14.09
CA GLY A 38 -7.40 -1.48 -15.46
C GLY A 38 -8.21 -2.36 -16.40
N THR A 39 -8.11 -2.10 -17.70
CA THR A 39 -8.77 -2.90 -18.74
C THR A 39 -7.79 -3.29 -19.85
N ALA A 40 -7.92 -4.51 -20.35
CA ALA A 40 -7.22 -5.02 -21.52
C ALA A 40 -8.15 -5.05 -22.75
N ALA A 41 -7.58 -5.19 -23.95
CA ALA A 41 -8.39 -5.38 -25.16
C ALA A 41 -9.09 -6.76 -25.17
N SER A 42 -8.46 -7.76 -24.57
CA SER A 42 -8.98 -9.12 -24.44
C SER A 42 -8.93 -9.62 -23.00
N ALA A 43 -9.91 -10.42 -22.58
CA ALA A 43 -9.93 -11.06 -21.26
C ALA A 43 -8.77 -12.06 -21.04
N LEU A 44 -8.13 -12.52 -22.12
CA LEU A 44 -6.97 -13.41 -22.08
C LEU A 44 -5.64 -12.66 -21.94
N GLU A 45 -5.64 -11.34 -22.09
CA GLU A 45 -4.46 -10.50 -21.93
C GLU A 45 -4.31 -10.09 -20.47
N HIS A 46 -3.14 -10.34 -19.90
CA HIS A 46 -2.83 -10.01 -18.50
C HIS A 46 -1.64 -9.06 -18.36
N SER A 47 -0.84 -8.91 -19.40
CA SER A 47 0.36 -8.06 -19.42
C SER A 47 0.13 -6.76 -20.18
N ASP A 48 -0.62 -6.80 -21.29
CA ASP A 48 -0.95 -5.63 -22.10
C ASP A 48 -2.35 -5.12 -21.72
N TYR A 49 -2.38 -4.19 -20.78
CA TYR A 49 -3.59 -3.51 -20.34
C TYR A 49 -3.27 -2.06 -20.00
N THR A 50 -4.29 -1.22 -19.92
CA THR A 50 -4.15 0.14 -19.41
C THR A 50 -4.70 0.19 -17.99
N ALA A 51 -3.90 0.61 -17.02
CA ALA A 51 -4.34 0.77 -15.63
C ALA A 51 -5.36 1.91 -15.49
N ALA A 52 -6.16 1.89 -14.42
CA ALA A 52 -7.03 3.00 -14.00
C ALA A 52 -8.06 3.48 -15.05
N GLN A 53 -8.72 2.56 -15.74
CA GLN A 53 -9.78 2.85 -16.71
C GLN A 53 -11.19 2.83 -16.10
N VAL A 54 -11.37 2.14 -14.97
CA VAL A 54 -12.67 1.92 -14.31
C VAL A 54 -12.71 2.66 -12.98
N GLY A 55 -13.76 3.45 -12.74
CA GLY A 55 -13.92 4.16 -11.46
C GLY A 55 -14.25 3.20 -10.30
N VAL A 56 -13.91 3.58 -9.07
CA VAL A 56 -14.09 2.75 -7.87
C VAL A 56 -15.56 2.37 -7.64
N HIS A 57 -16.51 3.25 -7.97
CA HIS A 57 -17.93 2.91 -7.91
C HIS A 57 -18.29 1.76 -8.86
N ALA A 58 -17.78 1.77 -10.10
CA ALA A 58 -18.03 0.70 -11.05
C ALA A 58 -17.36 -0.62 -10.65
N LEU A 59 -16.19 -0.56 -9.99
CA LEU A 59 -15.58 -1.74 -9.39
C LEU A 59 -16.46 -2.34 -8.30
N LEU A 60 -17.00 -1.52 -7.40
CA LEU A 60 -17.89 -1.98 -6.34
C LEU A 60 -19.21 -2.53 -6.90
N ALA A 61 -19.78 -1.88 -7.90
CA ALA A 61 -20.99 -2.35 -8.59
C ALA A 61 -20.83 -3.72 -9.27
N SER A 62 -19.59 -4.15 -9.55
CA SER A 62 -19.31 -5.48 -10.10
C SER A 62 -19.25 -6.59 -9.04
N LEU A 63 -19.21 -6.24 -7.74
CA LEU A 63 -19.11 -7.23 -6.66
C LEU A 63 -20.45 -7.92 -6.40
N PRO A 64 -20.46 -9.26 -6.22
CA PRO A 64 -21.65 -9.97 -5.77
C PRO A 64 -22.16 -9.42 -4.43
N GLY A 65 -23.45 -9.06 -4.39
CA GLY A 65 -24.09 -8.53 -3.18
C GLY A 65 -23.96 -7.01 -3.00
N TRP A 66 -23.28 -6.29 -3.90
CA TRP A 66 -23.40 -4.84 -3.96
C TRP A 66 -24.79 -4.46 -4.49
N ASN A 67 -25.47 -3.54 -3.80
CA ASN A 67 -26.77 -3.03 -4.22
C ASN A 67 -26.85 -1.53 -3.90
N ASP A 68 -26.95 -0.70 -4.93
CA ASP A 68 -27.05 0.76 -4.81
C ASP A 68 -28.28 1.22 -4.00
N GLY A 69 -29.26 0.34 -3.77
CA GLY A 69 -30.46 0.63 -2.97
C GLY A 69 -30.44 0.09 -1.53
N GLN A 70 -29.72 -1.00 -1.23
CA GLN A 70 -29.69 -1.63 0.10
C GLN A 70 -28.27 -1.59 0.68
N GLY A 71 -28.08 -0.83 1.77
CA GLY A 71 -26.77 -0.64 2.38
C GLY A 71 -25.97 0.55 1.83
N ALA A 72 -26.55 1.33 0.90
CA ALA A 72 -25.93 2.57 0.40
C ALA A 72 -25.60 3.56 1.52
N GLU A 73 -26.40 3.62 2.59
CA GLU A 73 -26.08 4.45 3.76
C GLU A 73 -24.83 3.98 4.54
N ARG A 74 -24.42 2.72 4.33
CA ARG A 74 -23.24 2.10 4.96
C ARG A 74 -21.96 2.33 4.15
N TYR A 75 -22.04 2.69 2.88
CA TYR A 75 -20.87 2.82 2.02
C TYR A 75 -20.71 4.24 1.50
N VAL A 76 -19.54 4.84 1.74
CA VAL A 76 -19.15 6.11 1.13
C VAL A 76 -18.13 5.79 0.06
N VAL A 77 -18.35 6.28 -1.16
CA VAL A 77 -17.47 5.98 -2.30
C VAL A 77 -16.93 7.28 -2.87
N GLU A 78 -15.60 7.40 -2.95
CA GLU A 78 -14.93 8.60 -3.47
C GLU A 78 -13.77 8.23 -4.39
N GLN A 79 -13.74 8.82 -5.58
CA GLN A 79 -12.59 8.72 -6.48
C GLN A 79 -11.56 9.81 -6.13
N VAL A 80 -10.46 9.42 -5.50
CA VAL A 80 -9.39 10.35 -5.11
C VAL A 80 -8.45 10.63 -6.27
N ALA A 81 -8.04 9.60 -7.00
CA ALA A 81 -7.19 9.69 -8.18
C ALA A 81 -7.53 8.58 -9.17
N GLN A 82 -7.00 8.62 -10.39
CA GLN A 82 -7.26 7.61 -11.41
C GLN A 82 -6.02 7.45 -12.29
N LEU A 83 -5.00 6.75 -11.76
CA LEU A 83 -3.69 6.62 -12.39
C LEU A 83 -3.06 5.24 -12.19
N ASP A 84 -2.03 4.96 -12.98
CA ASP A 84 -1.12 3.84 -12.75
C ASP A 84 -0.17 4.18 -11.59
N SER A 85 -0.04 3.28 -10.61
CA SER A 85 0.75 3.53 -9.40
C SER A 85 2.22 3.86 -9.66
N LYS A 86 2.79 3.46 -10.82
CA LYS A 86 4.14 3.89 -11.22
C LYS A 86 4.28 5.40 -11.41
N ASP A 87 3.16 6.10 -11.65
CA ASP A 87 3.06 7.55 -11.82
C ASP A 87 2.53 8.25 -10.55
N MET A 88 2.52 7.55 -9.40
CA MET A 88 2.06 8.10 -8.11
C MET A 88 2.94 9.29 -7.68
N GLY A 89 2.30 10.44 -7.45
CA GLY A 89 2.95 11.70 -7.10
C GLY A 89 2.63 12.19 -5.68
N PHE A 90 3.38 13.19 -5.23
CA PHE A 90 3.17 13.80 -3.92
C PHE A 90 1.82 14.51 -3.80
N ASP A 91 1.34 15.14 -4.87
CA ASP A 91 0.02 15.78 -4.92
C ASP A 91 -1.11 14.76 -4.64
N VAL A 92 -1.00 13.56 -5.19
CA VAL A 92 -1.95 12.48 -4.98
C VAL A 92 -1.82 11.90 -3.57
N TRP A 93 -0.60 11.72 -3.05
CA TRP A 93 -0.38 11.34 -1.65
C TRP A 93 -0.95 12.35 -0.66
N VAL A 94 -0.74 13.64 -0.87
CA VAL A 94 -1.33 14.72 -0.07
C VAL A 94 -2.85 14.62 -0.10
N LYS A 95 -3.44 14.54 -1.29
CA LYS A 95 -4.90 14.43 -1.46
C LYS A 95 -5.44 13.19 -0.72
N LEU A 96 -4.82 12.04 -0.92
CA LEU A 96 -5.23 10.79 -0.28
C LEU A 96 -5.12 10.88 1.24
N ALA A 97 -4.00 11.35 1.78
CA ALA A 97 -3.80 11.51 3.22
C ALA A 97 -4.84 12.44 3.86
N ILE A 98 -5.16 13.56 3.21
CA ILE A 98 -6.20 14.50 3.68
C ILE A 98 -7.57 13.81 3.72
N ARG A 99 -7.94 13.07 2.66
CA ARG A 99 -9.23 12.36 2.62
C ARG A 99 -9.28 11.24 3.65
N VAL A 100 -8.22 10.46 3.81
CA VAL A 100 -8.12 9.44 4.86
C VAL A 100 -8.28 10.06 6.24
N ALA A 101 -7.53 11.13 6.56
CA ALA A 101 -7.64 11.82 7.85
C ALA A 101 -9.05 12.39 8.09
N HIS A 102 -9.67 12.98 7.06
CA HIS A 102 -11.04 13.50 7.12
C HIS A 102 -12.05 12.42 7.52
N PHE A 103 -12.00 11.24 6.90
CA PHE A 103 -12.93 10.16 7.21
C PHE A 103 -12.60 9.47 8.54
N LEU A 104 -11.33 9.32 8.89
CA LEU A 104 -10.93 8.76 10.19
C LEU A 104 -11.47 9.57 11.38
N ALA A 105 -11.60 10.90 11.22
CA ALA A 105 -12.15 11.79 12.24
C ALA A 105 -13.66 11.63 12.48
N GLN A 106 -14.41 10.98 11.58
CA GLN A 106 -15.86 10.83 11.70
C GLN A 106 -16.22 9.62 12.57
N ALA A 107 -17.03 9.81 13.61
CA ALA A 107 -17.35 8.75 14.58
C ALA A 107 -18.19 7.59 13.99
N ASP A 108 -18.94 7.88 12.92
CA ASP A 108 -19.73 6.91 12.16
C ASP A 108 -18.92 6.20 11.08
N VAL A 109 -17.63 6.52 10.87
CA VAL A 109 -16.75 5.75 9.99
C VAL A 109 -16.03 4.66 10.78
N GLN A 110 -16.24 3.42 10.38
CA GLN A 110 -15.62 2.24 10.97
C GLN A 110 -14.24 1.94 10.40
N GLY A 111 -14.08 2.09 9.08
CA GLY A 111 -12.85 1.73 8.37
C GLY A 111 -12.83 2.28 6.95
N ILE A 112 -11.65 2.27 6.34
CA ILE A 112 -11.41 2.79 5.00
C ILE A 112 -10.77 1.68 4.15
N VAL A 113 -11.30 1.45 2.95
CA VAL A 113 -10.71 0.60 1.91
C VAL A 113 -10.20 1.50 0.79
N ILE A 114 -8.97 1.26 0.34
CA ILE A 114 -8.34 2.04 -0.73
C ILE A 114 -7.98 1.10 -1.88
N THR A 115 -8.50 1.33 -3.08
CA THR A 115 -8.05 0.60 -4.27
C THR A 115 -6.84 1.29 -4.87
N HIS A 116 -5.77 0.53 -5.10
CA HIS A 116 -4.48 1.06 -5.53
C HIS A 116 -3.78 0.13 -6.54
N GLY A 117 -2.90 0.69 -7.37
CA GLY A 117 -2.01 -0.08 -8.23
C GLY A 117 -0.91 -0.78 -7.43
N THR A 118 -0.42 -1.91 -7.93
CA THR A 118 0.45 -2.79 -7.14
C THR A 118 1.89 -2.28 -7.03
N ASP A 119 2.37 -1.48 -7.98
CA ASP A 119 3.80 -1.18 -8.13
C ASP A 119 4.37 -0.30 -7.02
N THR A 120 3.61 0.70 -6.56
CA THR A 120 4.01 1.61 -5.46
C THR A 120 3.06 1.51 -4.26
N LEU A 121 2.34 0.39 -4.16
CA LEU A 121 1.39 0.15 -3.08
C LEU A 121 2.08 0.16 -1.71
N GLU A 122 3.24 -0.49 -1.60
CA GLU A 122 4.03 -0.57 -0.37
C GLU A 122 4.50 0.80 0.12
N GLU A 123 4.81 1.71 -0.81
CA GLU A 123 5.22 3.08 -0.53
C GLU A 123 4.04 3.88 0.03
N THR A 124 2.89 3.82 -0.64
CA THR A 124 1.68 4.53 -0.22
C THR A 124 1.16 4.01 1.12
N ALA A 125 1.17 2.69 1.32
CA ALA A 125 0.80 2.09 2.60
C ALA A 125 1.71 2.58 3.73
N TYR A 126 3.03 2.53 3.52
CA TYR A 126 4.01 2.99 4.51
C TYR A 126 3.86 4.48 4.81
N PHE A 127 3.70 5.31 3.77
CA PHE A 127 3.47 6.75 3.90
C PHE A 127 2.27 7.05 4.81
N LEU A 128 1.11 6.41 4.55
CA LEU A 128 -0.08 6.60 5.36
C LEU A 128 0.10 6.08 6.80
N GLN A 129 0.79 4.96 7.00
CA GLN A 129 1.06 4.43 8.34
C GLN A 129 1.94 5.36 9.15
N ALA A 130 3.07 5.78 8.56
CA ALA A 130 4.01 6.67 9.22
C ALA A 130 3.36 8.02 9.54
N LEU A 131 2.59 8.56 8.60
CA LEU A 131 1.93 9.85 8.76
C LEU A 131 0.79 9.82 9.78
N LEU A 132 -0.10 8.83 9.72
CA LEU A 132 -1.37 8.87 10.44
C LEU A 132 -1.44 7.91 11.64
N ALA A 133 -0.76 6.75 11.58
CA ALA A 133 -0.86 5.64 12.53
C ALA A 133 -2.29 5.43 13.08
N PRO A 134 -3.27 5.14 12.20
CA PRO A 134 -4.68 5.28 12.53
C PRO A 134 -5.14 4.23 13.55
N SER A 135 -6.02 4.65 14.47
CA SER A 135 -6.67 3.75 15.44
C SER A 135 -7.83 2.95 14.84
N LYS A 136 -8.24 3.29 13.61
CA LYS A 136 -9.22 2.57 12.79
C LYS A 136 -8.50 1.89 11.61
N PRO A 137 -9.05 0.82 11.04
CA PRO A 137 -8.41 0.13 9.93
C PRO A 137 -8.44 0.98 8.65
N VAL A 138 -7.27 1.15 8.05
CA VAL A 138 -7.10 1.65 6.68
C VAL A 138 -6.49 0.53 5.85
N VAL A 139 -7.25 0.01 4.90
CA VAL A 139 -6.92 -1.21 4.17
C VAL A 139 -6.69 -0.88 2.70
N LEU A 140 -5.44 -0.96 2.24
CA LEU A 140 -5.14 -0.89 0.82
C LEU A 140 -5.38 -2.27 0.20
N THR A 141 -5.95 -2.29 -0.99
CA THR A 141 -6.08 -3.50 -1.81
C THR A 141 -5.80 -3.22 -3.26
N CYS A 142 -5.57 -4.26 -4.03
CA CYS A 142 -5.07 -4.20 -5.39
C CYS A 142 -5.46 -5.45 -6.18
N ALA A 143 -5.05 -5.51 -7.44
CA ALA A 143 -5.14 -6.69 -8.28
C ALA A 143 -3.87 -6.83 -9.12
N MET A 144 -3.45 -8.05 -9.40
CA MET A 144 -2.36 -8.35 -10.33
C MET A 144 -2.86 -8.53 -11.76
N ARG A 145 -4.18 -8.71 -11.96
CA ARG A 145 -4.83 -8.80 -13.28
C ARG A 145 -5.84 -7.66 -13.50
N PRO A 146 -6.02 -7.20 -14.75
CA PRO A 146 -7.01 -6.17 -15.08
C PRO A 146 -8.43 -6.62 -14.75
N SER A 147 -9.34 -5.67 -14.55
CA SER A 147 -10.71 -5.93 -14.08
C SER A 147 -11.54 -6.77 -15.05
N ASN A 148 -11.21 -6.73 -16.35
CA ASN A 148 -11.88 -7.50 -17.40
C ASN A 148 -11.10 -8.78 -17.81
N ALA A 149 -10.10 -9.19 -17.03
CA ALA A 149 -9.45 -10.48 -17.23
C ALA A 149 -10.47 -11.63 -17.10
N LEU A 150 -10.16 -12.80 -17.68
CA LEU A 150 -11.00 -13.98 -17.60
C LEU A 150 -11.23 -14.44 -16.16
N VAL A 151 -10.19 -14.34 -15.32
CA VAL A 151 -10.25 -14.64 -13.88
C VAL A 151 -9.51 -13.53 -13.13
N PRO A 152 -10.19 -12.39 -12.84
CA PRO A 152 -9.59 -11.27 -12.14
C PRO A 152 -9.49 -11.57 -10.63
N ASP A 153 -8.42 -11.13 -9.99
CA ASP A 153 -8.21 -11.28 -8.54
C ASP A 153 -8.78 -10.11 -7.72
N GLY A 154 -9.01 -8.95 -8.36
CA GLY A 154 -9.54 -7.74 -7.74
C GLY A 154 -10.84 -7.92 -6.94
N PRO A 155 -11.87 -8.61 -7.47
CA PRO A 155 -13.13 -8.79 -6.74
C PRO A 155 -12.97 -9.48 -5.38
N GLN A 156 -12.20 -10.57 -5.31
CA GLN A 156 -11.96 -11.27 -4.04
C GLN A 156 -11.11 -10.41 -3.10
N ASN A 157 -10.05 -9.78 -3.61
CA ASN A 157 -9.20 -8.90 -2.80
C ASN A 157 -9.99 -7.74 -2.17
N LEU A 158 -10.96 -7.17 -2.90
CA LEU A 158 -11.89 -6.16 -2.39
C LEU A 158 -12.79 -6.68 -1.28
N LEU A 159 -13.40 -7.86 -1.46
CA LEU A 159 -14.23 -8.48 -0.42
C LEU A 159 -13.43 -8.77 0.85
N ASP A 160 -12.21 -9.28 0.70
CA ASP A 160 -11.30 -9.53 1.83
C ASP A 160 -10.91 -8.22 2.54
N ALA A 161 -10.64 -7.15 1.78
CA ALA A 161 -10.33 -5.84 2.34
C ALA A 161 -11.52 -5.25 3.13
N VAL A 162 -12.75 -5.44 2.65
CA VAL A 162 -13.97 -5.04 3.37
C VAL A 162 -14.14 -5.84 4.66
N ALA A 163 -13.85 -7.15 4.66
CA ALA A 163 -13.90 -7.97 5.88
C ALA A 163 -12.92 -7.44 6.94
N VAL A 164 -11.70 -7.04 6.54
CA VAL A 164 -10.72 -6.43 7.45
C VAL A 164 -11.18 -5.05 7.93
N ALA A 165 -11.65 -4.18 7.03
CA ALA A 165 -12.11 -2.83 7.37
C ALA A 165 -13.36 -2.84 8.28
N SER A 166 -14.19 -3.87 8.18
CA SER A 166 -15.38 -4.06 9.03
C SER A 166 -15.06 -4.62 10.42
N SER A 167 -13.81 -5.05 10.67
CA SER A 167 -13.40 -5.71 11.91
C SER A 167 -12.84 -4.73 12.95
N ALA A 168 -13.37 -3.50 13.04
CA ALA A 168 -12.90 -2.48 13.99
C ALA A 168 -13.45 -2.70 15.42
N GLY A 169 -12.81 -2.09 16.42
CA GLY A 169 -13.22 -2.15 17.83
C GLY A 169 -12.03 -2.11 18.79
N ALA A 170 -12.26 -2.25 20.10
CA ALA A 170 -11.19 -2.18 21.12
C ALA A 170 -10.05 -3.18 20.91
N HIS A 171 -10.35 -4.33 20.29
CA HIS A 171 -9.38 -5.35 19.86
C HIS A 171 -9.45 -5.62 18.36
N GLY A 172 -10.07 -4.71 17.61
CA GLY A 172 -10.29 -4.85 16.18
C GLY A 172 -9.07 -4.45 15.35
N ALA A 173 -9.19 -4.64 14.04
CA ALA A 173 -8.23 -4.17 13.06
C ALA A 173 -7.99 -2.67 13.20
N HIS A 174 -6.72 -2.27 13.13
CA HIS A 174 -6.27 -0.88 13.19
C HIS A 174 -4.95 -0.75 12.43
N GLY A 175 -4.47 0.50 12.29
CA GLY A 175 -3.31 0.80 11.47
C GLY A 175 -3.60 0.70 9.97
N VAL A 176 -2.57 0.93 9.18
CA VAL A 176 -2.61 0.75 7.73
C VAL A 176 -2.14 -0.66 7.37
N THR A 177 -2.97 -1.37 6.62
CA THR A 177 -2.70 -2.73 6.16
C THR A 177 -2.89 -2.85 4.66
N VAL A 178 -2.32 -3.93 4.10
CA VAL A 178 -2.50 -4.33 2.72
C VAL A 178 -3.16 -5.69 2.69
N VAL A 179 -4.22 -5.83 1.90
CA VAL A 179 -4.95 -7.09 1.73
C VAL A 179 -4.97 -7.49 0.27
N CYS A 180 -4.39 -8.64 -0.02
CA CYS A 180 -4.41 -9.27 -1.35
C CYS A 180 -4.15 -10.77 -1.23
N ALA A 181 -4.71 -11.54 -2.16
CA ALA A 181 -4.58 -13.00 -2.23
C ALA A 181 -4.90 -13.70 -0.88
N GLY A 182 -5.91 -13.22 -0.15
CA GLY A 182 -6.35 -13.75 1.14
C GLY A 182 -5.40 -13.48 2.32
N ALA A 183 -4.30 -12.76 2.13
CA ALA A 183 -3.33 -12.44 3.18
C ALA A 183 -3.38 -10.96 3.56
N ILE A 184 -3.04 -10.68 4.82
CA ILE A 184 -3.06 -9.35 5.43
C ILE A 184 -1.64 -8.99 5.85
N TYR A 185 -1.15 -7.84 5.42
CA TYR A 185 0.22 -7.40 5.69
C TYR A 185 0.22 -6.03 6.36
N GLY A 186 1.16 -5.80 7.27
CA GLY A 186 1.41 -4.47 7.83
C GLY A 186 2.11 -3.57 6.82
N ALA A 187 1.73 -2.29 6.78
CA ALA A 187 2.31 -1.32 5.87
C ALA A 187 3.85 -1.17 6.00
N GLU A 188 4.40 -1.37 7.20
CA GLU A 188 5.84 -1.30 7.44
C GLU A 188 6.60 -2.46 6.78
N GLU A 189 6.04 -3.68 6.78
CA GLU A 189 6.76 -4.85 6.30
C GLU A 189 6.41 -5.25 4.86
N VAL A 190 5.21 -4.94 4.38
CA VAL A 190 4.71 -5.42 3.08
C VAL A 190 5.58 -4.95 1.90
N GLN A 191 5.96 -5.86 1.02
CA GLN A 191 6.70 -5.56 -0.20
C GLN A 191 6.17 -6.38 -1.37
N LYS A 192 6.13 -5.79 -2.57
CA LYS A 192 5.92 -6.53 -3.83
C LYS A 192 7.21 -7.27 -4.20
N ILE A 193 7.19 -8.59 -4.10
CA ILE A 193 8.33 -9.48 -4.33
C ILE A 193 8.26 -10.23 -5.67
N HIS A 194 7.15 -10.14 -6.41
CA HIS A 194 7.02 -10.79 -7.73
C HIS A 194 6.34 -9.87 -8.75
N PRO A 195 6.84 -9.79 -9.99
CA PRO A 195 6.26 -8.91 -11.01
C PRO A 195 4.94 -9.41 -11.64
N TYR A 196 4.40 -10.58 -11.26
CA TYR A 196 3.36 -11.25 -12.06
C TYR A 196 2.40 -12.16 -11.29
N ARG A 197 2.88 -12.95 -10.32
CA ARG A 197 2.03 -13.89 -9.56
C ARG A 197 0.93 -13.15 -8.80
N LEU A 198 -0.20 -13.80 -8.56
CA LEU A 198 -1.29 -13.24 -7.74
C LEU A 198 -0.84 -12.99 -6.29
N ASN A 199 -0.07 -13.93 -5.71
CA ASN A 199 0.57 -13.77 -4.41
C ASN A 199 1.92 -13.05 -4.53
N ALA A 200 1.89 -11.85 -5.11
CA ALA A 200 3.09 -11.05 -5.37
C ALA A 200 3.65 -10.31 -4.14
N PHE A 201 2.93 -10.30 -3.01
CA PHE A 201 3.33 -9.54 -1.81
C PHE A 201 3.82 -10.46 -0.69
N SER A 202 4.78 -9.96 0.08
CA SER A 202 5.35 -10.63 1.26
C SER A 202 5.66 -9.61 2.34
N ALA A 203 5.77 -10.06 3.60
CA ALA A 203 6.31 -9.28 4.72
C ALA A 203 7.65 -9.87 5.23
N GLY A 204 8.31 -10.68 4.39
CA GLY A 204 9.56 -11.37 4.73
C GLY A 204 9.45 -12.15 6.03
N ASP A 205 10.47 -12.01 6.89
CA ASP A 205 10.59 -12.67 8.19
C ASP A 205 9.45 -12.34 9.17
N ALA A 206 8.79 -11.18 9.01
CA ALA A 206 7.68 -10.81 9.89
C ALA A 206 6.40 -11.61 9.61
N GLY A 207 6.25 -12.11 8.37
CA GLY A 207 5.06 -12.81 7.93
C GLY A 207 3.79 -11.94 7.89
N PRO A 208 2.67 -12.51 7.40
CA PRO A 208 1.40 -11.81 7.38
C PRO A 208 0.89 -11.55 8.80
N ILE A 209 0.11 -10.48 8.97
CA ILE A 209 -0.68 -10.21 10.18
C ILE A 209 -1.70 -11.33 10.39
N GLY A 210 -2.28 -11.81 9.31
CA GLY A 210 -3.30 -12.84 9.31
C GLY A 210 -3.80 -13.15 7.92
N PHE A 211 -4.89 -13.89 7.85
CA PHE A 211 -5.54 -14.30 6.63
C PHE A 211 -7.04 -14.00 6.68
N VAL A 212 -7.64 -13.85 5.50
CA VAL A 212 -9.10 -13.85 5.32
C VAL A 212 -9.51 -15.19 4.72
N GLU A 213 -10.29 -15.95 5.47
CA GLU A 213 -10.71 -17.30 5.12
C GLU A 213 -12.24 -17.39 5.27
N GLN A 214 -12.96 -17.70 4.19
CA GLN A 214 -14.43 -17.72 4.18
C GLN A 214 -15.05 -16.39 4.67
N GLY A 215 -14.45 -15.26 4.30
CA GLY A 215 -14.89 -13.92 4.73
C GLY A 215 -14.64 -13.63 6.21
N ARG A 216 -13.85 -14.46 6.91
CA ARG A 216 -13.52 -14.31 8.32
C ARG A 216 -12.04 -14.10 8.52
N LEU A 217 -11.73 -13.27 9.49
CA LEU A 217 -10.37 -12.92 9.85
C LEU A 217 -9.75 -13.99 10.76
N ARG A 218 -8.57 -14.49 10.39
CA ARG A 218 -7.71 -15.32 11.24
C ARG A 218 -6.40 -14.60 11.52
N LEU A 219 -6.25 -14.09 12.73
CA LEU A 219 -5.08 -13.33 13.16
C LEU A 219 -3.91 -14.25 13.54
N LEU A 220 -2.69 -13.86 13.18
CA LEU A 220 -1.44 -14.55 13.53
C LEU A 220 -0.52 -13.70 14.41
N ARG A 221 -0.52 -12.38 14.22
CA ARG A 221 0.27 -11.42 15.00
C ARG A 221 -0.50 -10.13 15.20
N ASP A 222 0.02 -9.26 16.06
CA ASP A 222 -0.58 -7.97 16.35
C ASP A 222 -0.67 -7.07 15.10
N TRP A 223 -1.69 -6.21 15.10
CA TRP A 223 -1.89 -5.14 14.13
C TRP A 223 -0.79 -4.06 14.20
N PRO A 224 -0.60 -3.26 13.13
CA PRO A 224 0.39 -2.21 13.10
C PRO A 224 0.11 -1.16 14.18
N ARG A 225 1.14 -0.83 14.94
CA ARG A 225 1.13 0.26 15.92
C ARG A 225 2.08 1.36 15.47
N GLY A 226 1.91 2.54 16.03
CA GLY A 226 2.79 3.67 15.76
C GLY A 226 2.27 4.93 16.41
N GLN A 227 3.03 6.01 16.26
CA GLN A 227 2.58 7.35 16.56
C GLN A 227 2.63 8.14 15.26
N GLY A 228 1.47 8.61 14.81
CA GLY A 228 1.38 9.42 13.61
C GLY A 228 2.18 10.70 13.77
N LEU A 229 2.59 11.28 12.65
CA LEU A 229 3.30 12.54 12.63
C LEU A 229 2.33 13.70 12.76
N THR A 230 2.70 14.69 13.59
CA THR A 230 1.98 15.96 13.68
C THR A 230 2.37 16.86 12.50
N LEU A 231 1.94 16.51 11.29
CA LEU A 231 2.15 17.34 10.09
C LEU A 231 0.92 18.21 9.77
N GLY A 232 -0.29 17.84 10.22
CA GLY A 232 -1.49 18.68 10.11
C GLY A 232 -1.74 19.22 8.69
N SER A 233 -2.19 20.47 8.60
CA SER A 233 -2.35 21.19 7.32
C SER A 233 -1.02 21.50 6.61
N ALA A 234 0.12 21.40 7.30
CA ALA A 234 1.43 21.71 6.72
C ALA A 234 1.79 20.75 5.58
N LEU A 235 1.15 19.57 5.49
CA LEU A 235 1.34 18.65 4.37
C LEU A 235 0.88 19.25 3.03
N ALA A 236 -0.19 20.06 3.04
CA ALA A 236 -0.77 20.62 1.82
C ALA A 236 0.10 21.73 1.19
N ASP A 237 0.76 22.52 2.03
CA ASP A 237 1.61 23.64 1.62
C ASP A 237 3.11 23.32 1.71
N ALA A 238 3.47 22.06 2.00
CA ALA A 238 4.85 21.66 2.21
C ALA A 238 5.69 21.75 0.93
N ALA A 239 6.86 22.40 1.05
CA ALA A 239 7.96 22.16 0.15
C ALA A 239 8.56 20.77 0.46
N TRP A 240 8.20 19.76 -0.34
CA TRP A 240 8.69 18.40 -0.16
C TRP A 240 10.21 18.32 -0.34
N PRO A 241 10.97 17.86 0.67
CA PRO A 241 12.42 17.77 0.55
C PRO A 241 12.76 16.72 -0.49
N ARG A 242 13.66 17.07 -1.42
CA ARG A 242 14.14 16.11 -2.42
C ARG A 242 14.98 15.03 -1.73
N VAL A 243 14.45 13.81 -1.69
CA VAL A 243 15.13 12.61 -1.19
C VAL A 243 15.23 11.59 -2.30
N GLU A 244 16.43 11.09 -2.54
CA GLU A 244 16.73 10.19 -3.66
C GLU A 244 17.32 8.86 -3.16
N ILE A 245 17.13 7.80 -3.95
CA ILE A 245 17.73 6.50 -3.71
C ILE A 245 18.90 6.31 -4.66
N VAL A 246 20.06 5.97 -4.11
CA VAL A 246 21.23 5.52 -4.87
C VAL A 246 21.51 4.06 -4.54
N MET A 247 22.12 3.31 -5.44
CA MET A 247 22.36 1.89 -5.24
C MET A 247 23.86 1.58 -5.23
N SER A 248 24.28 0.73 -4.31
CA SER A 248 25.61 0.12 -4.32
C SER A 248 25.59 -1.14 -5.19
N TYR A 249 26.58 -1.27 -6.08
CA TYR A 249 26.80 -2.40 -6.96
C TYR A 249 28.28 -2.48 -7.35
N ALA A 250 28.69 -3.54 -8.05
CA ALA A 250 30.07 -3.68 -8.51
C ALA A 250 30.44 -2.54 -9.48
N GLY A 251 31.44 -1.74 -9.12
CA GLY A 251 31.84 -0.55 -9.87
C GLY A 251 30.97 0.69 -9.62
N ALA A 252 30.12 0.70 -8.60
CA ALA A 252 29.41 1.92 -8.19
C ALA A 252 30.40 2.99 -7.71
N ASP A 253 30.20 4.24 -8.11
CA ASP A 253 31.04 5.36 -7.73
C ASP A 253 30.24 6.51 -7.09
N GLY A 254 30.92 7.61 -6.78
CA GLY A 254 30.29 8.80 -6.22
C GLY A 254 29.63 9.76 -7.23
N THR A 255 29.59 9.43 -8.53
CA THR A 255 29.22 10.38 -9.59
C THR A 255 27.76 10.82 -9.47
N VAL A 256 26.87 9.86 -9.24
CA VAL A 256 25.43 10.15 -9.03
C VAL A 256 25.22 11.00 -7.78
N VAL A 257 25.89 10.68 -6.67
CA VAL A 257 25.78 11.46 -5.42
C VAL A 257 26.22 12.91 -5.63
N ARG A 258 27.36 13.13 -6.30
CA ARG A 258 27.85 14.48 -6.60
C ARG A 258 26.90 15.27 -7.51
N ALA A 259 26.25 14.60 -8.48
CA ALA A 259 25.25 15.24 -9.32
C ALA A 259 24.00 15.66 -8.51
N LEU A 260 23.53 14.79 -7.62
CA LEU A 260 22.39 15.08 -6.74
C LEU A 260 22.67 16.21 -5.75
N LEU A 261 23.90 16.30 -5.23
CA LEU A 261 24.35 17.43 -4.41
C LEU A 261 24.23 18.76 -5.16
N LYS A 262 24.72 18.82 -6.40
CA LYS A 262 24.58 20.02 -7.25
C LYS A 262 23.12 20.38 -7.53
N ALA A 263 22.25 19.38 -7.59
CA ALA A 263 20.81 19.53 -7.76
C ALA A 263 20.05 19.89 -6.44
N GLY A 264 20.76 20.07 -5.32
CA GLY A 264 20.16 20.52 -4.05
C GLY A 264 19.41 19.44 -3.29
N VAL A 265 19.77 18.16 -3.46
CA VAL A 265 19.19 17.04 -2.70
C VAL A 265 19.29 17.29 -1.19
N LYS A 266 18.25 16.93 -0.43
CA LYS A 266 18.18 17.10 1.03
C LYS A 266 18.39 15.79 1.79
N GLY A 267 18.06 14.67 1.16
CA GLY A 267 18.31 13.34 1.70
C GLY A 267 18.75 12.32 0.66
N LEU A 268 19.57 11.35 1.07
CA LEU A 268 19.96 10.22 0.24
C LEU A 268 19.73 8.92 1.00
N VAL A 269 19.14 7.94 0.32
CA VAL A 269 19.09 6.56 0.80
C VAL A 269 19.98 5.72 -0.08
N VAL A 270 20.94 5.00 0.52
CA VAL A 270 21.74 4.02 -0.22
C VAL A 270 21.13 2.63 -0.08
N ALA A 271 20.71 2.04 -1.19
CA ALA A 271 20.39 0.63 -1.32
C ALA A 271 21.71 -0.17 -1.38
N ALA A 272 22.23 -0.50 -0.20
CA ALA A 272 23.55 -1.09 -0.02
C ALA A 272 23.55 -2.62 -0.28
N THR A 273 24.75 -3.21 -0.44
CA THR A 273 24.91 -4.65 -0.68
C THR A 273 24.89 -5.46 0.61
N GLY A 274 24.31 -6.66 0.61
CA GLY A 274 24.37 -7.59 1.76
C GLY A 274 23.84 -6.97 3.06
N ASN A 275 24.60 -7.09 4.15
CA ASN A 275 24.34 -6.41 5.43
C ASN A 275 24.73 -4.91 5.40
N GLY A 276 24.45 -4.25 4.28
CA GLY A 276 24.66 -2.83 4.08
C GLY A 276 26.10 -2.41 3.81
N THR A 277 26.94 -3.24 3.21
CA THR A 277 28.24 -2.74 2.74
C THR A 277 28.03 -1.81 1.54
N VAL A 278 28.84 -0.74 1.45
CA VAL A 278 28.76 0.24 0.37
C VAL A 278 30.11 0.26 -0.35
N HIS A 279 30.10 0.41 -1.67
CA HIS A 279 31.36 0.58 -2.41
C HIS A 279 32.11 1.81 -1.88
N GLN A 280 33.42 1.68 -1.65
CA GLN A 280 34.22 2.72 -0.97
C GLN A 280 34.10 4.11 -1.62
N ASP A 281 34.05 4.19 -2.95
CA ASP A 281 33.95 5.47 -3.67
C ASP A 281 32.56 6.11 -3.53
N LEU A 282 31.52 5.27 -3.45
CA LEU A 282 30.15 5.72 -3.18
C LEU A 282 30.03 6.16 -1.72
N GLU A 283 30.58 5.40 -0.78
CA GLU A 283 30.60 5.74 0.64
C GLU A 283 31.31 7.07 0.88
N ALA A 284 32.49 7.28 0.30
CA ALA A 284 33.23 8.54 0.40
C ALA A 284 32.38 9.73 -0.08
N ALA A 285 31.63 9.57 -1.17
CA ALA A 285 30.74 10.62 -1.68
C ALA A 285 29.52 10.86 -0.77
N LEU A 286 28.97 9.81 -0.15
CA LEU A 286 27.87 9.91 0.81
C LEU A 286 28.32 10.59 2.11
N VAL A 287 29.52 10.27 2.61
CA VAL A 287 30.12 10.96 3.77
C VAL A 287 30.34 12.44 3.46
N LEU A 288 30.84 12.77 2.27
CA LEU A 288 30.95 14.17 1.81
C LEU A 288 29.58 14.86 1.76
N ALA A 289 28.54 14.17 1.29
CA ALA A 289 27.18 14.70 1.28
C ALA A 289 26.68 15.02 2.70
N MET A 290 26.94 14.14 3.67
CA MET A 290 26.62 14.38 5.09
C MET A 290 27.34 15.60 5.65
N GLN A 291 28.62 15.80 5.32
CA GLN A 291 29.38 16.98 5.71
C GLN A 291 28.81 18.28 5.14
N GLN A 292 28.09 18.21 4.00
CA GLN A 292 27.38 19.34 3.38
C GLN A 292 25.93 19.48 3.88
N GLY A 293 25.55 18.74 4.92
CA GLY A 293 24.23 18.84 5.56
C GLY A 293 23.13 17.99 4.92
N VAL A 294 23.45 17.14 3.94
CA VAL A 294 22.48 16.16 3.39
C VAL A 294 22.32 15.01 4.38
N LYS A 295 21.09 14.64 4.72
CA LYS A 295 20.85 13.46 5.55
C LYS A 295 21.05 12.21 4.71
N VAL A 296 21.82 11.25 5.19
CA VAL A 296 22.01 9.97 4.51
C VAL A 296 21.42 8.85 5.37
N LEU A 297 20.76 7.88 4.77
CA LEU A 297 20.39 6.61 5.42
C LEU A 297 20.86 5.44 4.57
N ARG A 298 21.15 4.33 5.24
CA ARG A 298 21.51 3.06 4.63
C ARG A 298 20.37 2.07 4.78
N ALA A 299 19.95 1.50 3.67
CA ALA A 299 19.06 0.34 3.57
C ALA A 299 19.79 -0.77 2.80
N THR A 300 19.20 -1.95 2.66
CA THR A 300 19.76 -3.02 1.84
C THR A 300 18.96 -3.21 0.55
N ARG A 301 19.64 -3.59 -0.54
CA ARG A 301 18.99 -4.06 -1.76
C ARG A 301 18.61 -5.55 -1.71
N CYS A 302 18.99 -6.27 -0.64
CA CYS A 302 18.51 -7.63 -0.41
C CYS A 302 16.99 -7.60 -0.27
N ALA A 303 16.31 -8.60 -0.86
CA ALA A 303 14.85 -8.67 -0.86
C ALA A 303 14.26 -8.98 0.53
N GLU A 304 15.05 -9.61 1.39
CA GLU A 304 14.64 -10.05 2.72
C GLU A 304 15.73 -9.75 3.77
N GLY A 305 15.32 -9.81 5.03
CA GLY A 305 16.16 -9.50 6.18
C GLY A 305 16.26 -8.01 6.49
N ARG A 306 17.03 -7.70 7.52
CA ARG A 306 17.28 -6.33 8.00
C ARG A 306 18.76 -6.07 8.16
N LEU A 307 19.15 -4.80 8.09
CA LEU A 307 20.48 -4.37 8.48
C LEU A 307 20.71 -4.59 9.97
N LEU A 308 21.89 -5.10 10.30
CA LEU A 308 22.45 -5.15 11.64
C LEU A 308 23.57 -4.10 11.71
N PRO A 309 23.30 -2.87 12.20
CA PRO A 309 24.28 -1.80 12.23
C PRO A 309 25.42 -2.12 13.21
N GLY A 310 26.65 -1.89 12.77
CA GLY A 310 27.85 -1.94 13.60
C GLY A 310 28.12 -0.61 14.31
N ALA A 311 28.86 -0.66 15.42
CA ALA A 311 29.19 0.52 16.21
C ALA A 311 30.07 1.56 15.46
N ASN A 312 30.79 1.12 14.42
CA ASN A 312 31.74 1.93 13.67
C ASN A 312 31.28 2.22 12.23
N ASP A 313 30.00 1.99 11.92
CA ASP A 313 29.49 2.24 10.57
C ASP A 313 29.50 3.74 10.25
N ALA A 314 30.08 4.12 9.12
CA ALA A 314 30.19 5.53 8.71
C ALA A 314 28.84 6.17 8.35
N LEU A 315 27.87 5.34 7.92
CA LEU A 315 26.55 5.79 7.47
C LEU A 315 25.46 5.22 8.39
N PRO A 316 24.53 6.05 8.87
CA PRO A 316 23.44 5.60 9.74
C PRO A 316 22.49 4.66 8.97
N ALA A 317 21.94 3.67 9.67
CA ALA A 317 21.04 2.68 9.08
C ALA A 317 19.57 3.07 9.24
N ALA A 318 18.73 2.60 8.31
CA ALA A 318 17.28 2.54 8.42
C ALA A 318 16.88 1.07 8.66
N PRO A 319 16.94 0.57 9.91
CA PRO A 319 16.83 -0.86 10.17
C PRO A 319 15.42 -1.36 9.85
N GLY A 320 15.32 -2.41 9.03
CA GLY A 320 14.04 -3.05 8.70
C GLY A 320 13.23 -2.36 7.59
N LEU A 321 13.66 -1.19 7.11
CA LEU A 321 13.02 -0.53 5.98
C LEU A 321 13.70 -0.87 4.66
N THR A 322 12.89 -1.13 3.63
CA THR A 322 13.36 -1.18 2.24
C THR A 322 13.86 0.19 1.79
N PRO A 323 14.68 0.30 0.72
CA PRO A 323 15.15 1.60 0.24
C PRO A 323 14.02 2.60 -0.06
N VAL A 324 12.90 2.12 -0.61
CA VAL A 324 11.74 2.98 -0.94
C VAL A 324 11.01 3.47 0.31
N LYS A 325 10.85 2.63 1.34
CA LYS A 325 10.26 3.05 2.62
C LYS A 325 11.21 3.93 3.44
N ALA A 326 12.50 3.64 3.44
CA ALA A 326 13.52 4.48 4.07
C ALA A 326 13.56 5.88 3.43
N ARG A 327 13.33 5.99 2.12
CA ARG A 327 13.22 7.30 1.43
C ARG A 327 12.04 8.10 1.97
N ILE A 328 10.89 7.46 2.14
CA ILE A 328 9.69 8.10 2.68
C ILE A 328 9.90 8.51 4.14
N ALA A 329 10.46 7.62 4.96
CA ALA A 329 10.80 7.92 6.36
C ALA A 329 11.72 9.15 6.47
N LEU A 330 12.77 9.20 5.64
CA LEU A 330 13.71 10.31 5.64
C LEU A 330 13.07 11.62 5.18
N MET A 331 12.23 11.55 4.15
CA MET A 331 11.47 12.69 3.64
C MET A 331 10.55 13.27 4.72
N LEU A 332 9.80 12.40 5.41
CA LEU A 332 8.92 12.80 6.52
C LEU A 332 9.70 13.36 7.72
N ALA A 333 10.85 12.77 8.07
CA ALA A 333 11.71 13.28 9.13
C ALA A 333 12.23 14.69 8.82
N LEU A 334 12.69 14.92 7.59
CA LEU A 334 13.14 16.23 7.12
C LEU A 334 12.03 17.28 7.18
N MET A 335 10.79 16.91 6.85
CA MET A 335 9.62 17.80 6.97
C MET A 335 9.31 18.18 8.43
N GLN A 336 9.72 17.36 9.40
CA GLN A 336 9.64 17.68 10.83
C GLN A 336 10.87 18.43 11.38
N GLY A 337 11.83 18.77 10.53
CA GLY A 337 13.09 19.38 10.94
C GLY A 337 14.04 18.43 11.69
N ARG A 338 13.91 17.12 11.47
CA ARG A 338 14.76 16.08 12.09
C ARG A 338 15.87 15.61 11.14
#